data_AF-A0A526Z3I3-F1
#
_entry.id   AF-A0A526Z3I3-F1
#
_cell.length_a   1.000
_cell.length_b   1.000
_cell.length_c   1.000
_cell.angle_alpha   90.00
_cell.angle_beta   90.00
_cell.angle_gamma   90.00
#
_symmetry.space_group_name_H-M   'P 1'
#
loop_
_entity.id
_entity.type
_entity.pdbx_description
1 polymer ?
#
loop_
_entity_poly.entity_id
_entity_poly.type
_entity_poly.pdbx_seq_one_letter_code
_entity_poly.pdbx_strand_id
1 'polypeptide(L)'
;FQNPAGGEPLIVEQKVWPKLGKVSLESPALSCIVKDKPYAISISIKDANGAILQKIDTTLMSTQDQSVLPDQPLVIDQLYTPNPELAGHPDGKLPGAPKPDCSKAG
;
A
#
# COMPACT_ATOMS: atom_id res chain seq x y z
N PHE A 1 -0.42 -6.50 7.96
CA PHE A 1 -0.20 -5.04 7.93
C PHE A 1 -1.45 -4.33 8.44
N GLN A 2 -1.33 -3.33 9.30
CA GLN A 2 -2.46 -2.46 9.64
C GLN A 2 -3.02 -1.81 8.36
N ASN A 3 -4.36 -1.77 8.23
CA ASN A 3 -5.01 -1.13 7.10
C ASN A 3 -5.11 0.39 7.33
N PRO A 4 -4.46 1.23 6.51
CA PRO A 4 -4.49 2.68 6.68
C PRO A 4 -5.87 3.30 6.45
N ALA A 5 -6.73 2.69 5.64
CA ALA A 5 -8.12 3.11 5.45
C ALA A 5 -9.04 2.71 6.63
N GLY A 6 -8.49 2.03 7.64
CA GLY A 6 -9.23 1.45 8.75
C GLY A 6 -9.79 0.06 8.44
N GLY A 7 -10.30 -0.62 9.47
CA GLY A 7 -10.82 -1.99 9.36
C GLY A 7 -9.77 -3.06 9.67
N GLU A 8 -10.00 -4.27 9.14
CA GLU A 8 -9.15 -5.43 9.44
C GLU A 8 -7.73 -5.29 8.84
N PRO A 9 -6.70 -5.87 9.49
CA PRO A 9 -5.35 -5.90 8.94
C PRO A 9 -5.29 -6.60 7.58
N LEU A 10 -4.49 -6.06 6.67
CA LEU A 10 -4.17 -6.69 5.39
C LEU A 10 -3.23 -7.87 5.62
N ILE A 11 -3.65 -9.06 5.20
CA ILE A 11 -2.91 -10.31 5.37
C ILE A 11 -2.25 -10.67 4.05
N VAL A 12 -0.96 -11.00 4.11
CA VAL A 12 -0.23 -11.61 3.00
C VAL A 12 0.50 -12.84 3.51
N GLU A 13 0.61 -13.86 2.67
CA GLU A 13 1.36 -15.07 2.97
C GLU A 13 2.41 -15.29 1.89
N GLN A 14 3.65 -15.52 2.32
CA GLN A 14 4.78 -15.78 1.44
C GLN A 14 5.46 -17.08 1.86
N LYS A 15 5.58 -18.03 0.92
CA LYS A 15 6.32 -19.26 1.16
C LYS A 15 7.81 -18.98 1.23
N VAL A 16 8.45 -19.54 2.26
CA VAL A 16 9.90 -19.47 2.48
C VAL A 16 10.54 -20.78 2.06
N TRP A 17 11.66 -20.69 1.33
CA TRP A 17 12.38 -21.85 0.81
C TRP A 17 13.77 -21.96 1.46
N PRO A 18 14.34 -23.18 1.64
CA PRO A 18 15.58 -23.38 2.38
C PRO A 18 16.81 -22.59 1.88
N LYS A 19 16.82 -22.18 0.60
CA LYS A 19 17.92 -21.42 -0.02
C LYS A 19 17.63 -19.91 -0.14
N LEU A 20 16.54 -19.42 0.45
CA LEU A 20 16.19 -18.01 0.45
C LEU A 20 16.95 -17.28 1.58
N GLY A 21 17.99 -16.50 1.24
CA GLY A 21 18.73 -15.71 2.23
C GLY A 21 18.00 -14.45 2.73
N LYS A 22 16.94 -14.03 2.03
CA LYS A 22 16.10 -12.87 2.36
C LYS A 22 14.66 -13.14 1.95
N VAL A 23 13.73 -12.78 2.81
CA VAL A 23 12.29 -12.76 2.52
C VAL A 23 11.84 -11.31 2.47
N SER A 24 11.07 -10.94 1.45
CA SER A 24 10.41 -9.64 1.34
C SER A 24 8.91 -9.85 1.49
N LEU A 25 8.27 -9.02 2.31
CA LEU A 25 6.82 -8.92 2.41
C LEU A 25 6.40 -7.56 1.89
N GLU A 26 5.45 -7.55 0.97
CA GLU A 26 4.90 -6.32 0.39
C GLU A 26 3.44 -6.21 0.78
N SER A 27 3.01 -5.01 1.16
CA SER A 27 1.59 -4.76 1.37
C SER A 27 0.84 -4.76 0.04
N PRO A 28 -0.43 -5.16 0.01
CA PRO A 28 -1.30 -4.87 -1.13
C PRO A 28 -1.37 -3.36 -1.41
N ALA A 29 -1.96 -2.98 -2.54
CA ALA A 29 -2.21 -1.57 -2.86
C ALA A 29 -2.95 -0.88 -1.70
N LEU A 30 -2.34 0.20 -1.17
CA LEU A 30 -2.83 0.93 -0.02
C LEU A 30 -3.61 2.18 -0.45
N SER A 31 -4.59 2.54 0.36
CA SER A 31 -5.28 3.84 0.30
C SER A 31 -5.31 4.48 1.68
N CYS A 32 -5.52 5.79 1.74
CA CYS A 32 -5.62 6.58 2.96
C CYS A 32 -4.34 6.60 3.82
N ILE A 33 -3.18 6.63 3.16
CA ILE A 33 -1.89 6.82 3.85
C ILE A 33 -1.78 8.25 4.37
N VAL A 34 -1.48 8.37 5.66
CA VAL A 34 -1.19 9.63 6.34
C VAL A 34 0.33 9.74 6.51
N LYS A 35 0.88 10.88 6.11
CA LYS A 35 2.29 11.20 6.28
C LYS A 35 2.69 11.17 7.76
N ASP A 36 3.90 10.66 8.00
CA ASP A 36 4.55 10.59 9.32
C ASP A 36 3.73 9.87 10.40
N LYS A 37 2.84 8.96 9.97
CA LYS A 37 2.07 8.09 10.84
C LYS A 37 2.64 6.67 10.89
N PRO A 38 2.92 6.11 12.08
CA PRO A 38 3.37 4.73 12.21
C PRO A 38 2.19 3.76 12.04
N TYR A 39 2.33 2.82 11.10
CA TYR A 39 1.39 1.71 10.89
C TYR A 39 1.99 0.41 11.41
N ALA A 40 1.22 -0.35 12.19
CA ALA A 40 1.67 -1.60 12.79
C ALA A 40 1.79 -2.71 11.74
N ILE A 41 2.84 -3.51 11.86
CA ILE A 41 3.10 -4.70 11.06
C ILE A 41 3.42 -5.85 12.01
N SER A 42 2.56 -6.86 12.02
CA SER A 42 2.79 -8.13 12.71
C SER A 42 3.14 -9.21 11.71
N ILE A 43 4.29 -9.84 11.89
CA ILE A 43 4.81 -10.91 11.05
C ILE A 43 4.85 -12.19 11.89
N SER A 44 4.30 -13.28 11.36
CA SER A 44 4.38 -14.60 12.00
C SER A 44 5.06 -15.58 11.07
N ILE A 45 6.17 -16.16 11.53
CA ILE A 45 6.87 -17.24 10.84
C ILE A 45 6.30 -18.55 11.36
N LYS A 46 5.85 -19.41 10.45
CA LYS A 46 5.24 -20.70 10.78
C LYS A 46 6.05 -21.86 10.18
N ASP A 47 6.02 -23.00 10.85
CA ASP A 47 6.52 -24.24 10.27
C ASP A 47 5.56 -24.82 9.22
N ALA A 48 5.92 -25.96 8.63
CA ALA A 48 5.11 -26.64 7.62
C ALA A 48 3.74 -27.14 8.16
N ASN A 49 3.59 -27.27 9.48
CA ASN A 49 2.36 -27.70 10.15
C ASN A 49 1.52 -26.52 10.63
N GLY A 50 1.96 -25.28 10.39
CA GLY A 50 1.29 -24.05 10.81
C GLY A 50 1.61 -23.61 12.23
N ALA A 51 2.51 -24.29 12.95
CA ALA A 51 2.94 -23.88 14.28
C ALA A 51 3.78 -22.60 14.18
N ILE A 52 3.47 -21.60 15.01
CA ILE A 52 4.20 -20.33 15.02
C ILE A 52 5.58 -20.55 15.64
N LEU A 53 6.61 -20.35 14.83
CA LEU A 53 8.01 -20.40 15.26
C LEU A 53 8.46 -19.06 15.83
N GLN A 54 7.98 -17.96 15.25
CA GLN A 54 8.37 -16.61 15.65
C GLN A 54 7.28 -15.60 15.35
N LYS A 55 7.19 -14.56 16.20
CA LYS A 55 6.44 -13.34 15.95
C LYS A 55 7.38 -12.14 15.96
N ILE A 56 7.17 -11.22 15.03
CA ILE A 56 7.91 -9.97 14.93
C ILE A 56 6.88 -8.86 14.77
N ASP A 57 6.89 -7.91 15.69
CA ASP A 57 6.06 -6.71 15.63
C ASP A 57 6.96 -5.51 15.34
N THR A 58 6.59 -4.74 14.33
CA THR A 58 7.32 -3.54 13.90
C THR A 58 6.35 -2.49 13.39
N THR A 59 6.84 -1.29 13.11
CA THR A 59 6.06 -0.22 12.50
C THR A 59 6.74 0.27 11.23
N LEU A 60 5.93 0.75 10.30
CA LEU A 60 6.40 1.43 9.08
C LEU A 60 5.66 2.75 8.93
N MET A 61 6.37 3.77 8.49
CA MET A 61 5.86 5.13 8.33
C MET A 61 6.21 5.64 6.94
N SER A 62 5.24 6.28 6.28
CA SER A 62 5.47 6.95 4.99
C SER A 62 5.80 8.43 5.23
N THR A 63 6.79 8.94 4.51
CA THR A 63 7.12 10.38 4.50
C THR A 63 6.26 11.19 3.52
N GLN A 64 5.39 10.51 2.76
CA GLN A 64 4.45 11.10 1.81
C GLN A 64 3.03 10.67 2.15
N ASP A 65 2.07 11.58 1.97
CA ASP A 65 0.64 11.28 2.04
C ASP A 65 0.06 11.03 0.63
N GLN A 66 -1.12 10.42 0.57
CA GLN A 66 -1.72 10.03 -0.71
C GLN A 66 -2.20 11.21 -1.57
N SER A 67 -2.24 12.45 -1.05
CA SER A 67 -2.70 13.60 -1.83
C SER A 67 -1.82 13.88 -3.05
N VAL A 68 -0.57 13.43 -3.05
CA VAL A 68 0.39 13.59 -4.14
C VAL A 68 0.11 12.70 -5.35
N LEU A 69 -0.70 11.64 -5.20
CA LEU A 69 -1.02 10.74 -6.32
C LEU A 69 -2.04 11.42 -7.26
N PRO A 70 -1.89 11.29 -8.59
CA PRO A 70 -2.88 11.80 -9.52
C PRO A 70 -4.19 10.99 -9.41
N ASP A 71 -5.30 11.59 -9.78
CA ASP A 71 -6.62 10.95 -9.75
C ASP A 71 -6.77 9.90 -10.88
N GLN A 72 -5.97 10.03 -11.95
CA GLN A 72 -5.85 9.09 -13.06
C GLN A 72 -4.39 8.93 -13.50
N PRO A 73 -4.02 7.84 -14.21
CA PRO A 73 -2.70 7.69 -14.81
C PRO A 73 -2.36 8.89 -15.72
N LEU A 74 -1.15 9.43 -15.57
CA LEU A 74 -0.68 10.56 -16.39
C LEU A 74 -0.45 10.17 -17.86
N VAL A 75 -0.16 8.90 -18.10
CA VAL A 75 0.06 8.30 -19.42
C VAL A 75 -0.75 7.02 -19.55
N ILE A 76 -1.10 6.67 -20.78
CA ILE A 76 -1.96 5.52 -21.09
C ILE A 76 -1.22 4.36 -21.76
N ASP A 77 0.05 4.56 -22.14
CA ASP A 77 0.86 3.56 -22.82
C ASP A 77 2.36 3.67 -22.50
N GLN A 78 3.13 2.72 -23.03
CA GLN A 78 4.59 2.65 -22.87
C GLN A 78 5.35 3.71 -23.69
N LEU A 79 4.69 4.35 -24.66
CA LEU A 79 5.26 5.45 -25.45
C LEU A 79 5.04 6.81 -24.78
N TYR A 80 4.52 6.81 -23.54
CA TYR A 80 4.24 8.01 -22.76
C TYR A 80 3.19 8.93 -23.41
N THR A 81 2.23 8.37 -24.16
CA THR A 81 1.10 9.14 -24.67
C THR A 81 0.35 9.78 -23.49
N PRO A 82 0.22 11.12 -23.44
CA PRO A 82 -0.49 11.80 -22.36
C PRO A 82 -1.95 11.33 -22.29
N ASN A 83 -2.47 11.16 -21.07
CA ASN A 83 -3.86 10.77 -20.88
C ASN A 83 -4.82 11.90 -21.33
N PRO A 84 -5.65 11.71 -22.37
CA PRO A 84 -6.59 12.74 -22.84
C PRO A 84 -7.61 13.16 -21.78
N GLU A 85 -7.94 12.28 -20.83
CA GLU A 85 -8.85 12.58 -19.72
C GLU A 85 -8.31 13.67 -18.79
N LEU A 86 -6.99 13.88 -18.79
CA LEU A 86 -6.29 14.90 -17.99
C LEU A 86 -6.01 16.19 -18.78
N ALA A 87 -6.63 16.40 -19.93
CA ALA A 87 -6.43 17.61 -20.73
C ALA A 87 -6.79 18.87 -19.92
N GLY A 88 -5.82 19.79 -19.75
CA GLY A 88 -5.98 20.98 -18.90
C GLY A 88 -5.71 20.77 -17.41
N HIS A 89 -5.37 19.54 -17.00
CA HIS A 89 -5.10 19.11 -15.62
C HIS A 89 -3.71 18.47 -15.50
N PRO A 90 -2.62 19.25 -15.66
CA PRO A 90 -1.25 18.71 -15.67
C PRO A 90 -0.79 18.14 -14.32
N ASP A 91 -1.47 18.51 -13.24
CA ASP A 91 -1.29 17.95 -11.89
C ASP A 91 -2.00 16.59 -11.70
N GLY A 92 -2.73 16.13 -12.72
CA GLY A 92 -3.49 14.90 -12.70
C GLY A 92 -4.71 14.94 -11.78
N LYS A 93 -5.18 16.14 -11.39
CA LYS A 93 -6.33 16.32 -10.51
C LYS A 93 -7.57 16.71 -11.29
N LEU A 94 -8.64 15.91 -11.15
CA LEU A 94 -9.89 16.13 -11.85
C LEU A 94 -10.99 16.66 -10.91
N PRO A 95 -11.76 17.67 -11.32
CA PRO A 95 -12.91 18.15 -10.53
C PRO A 95 -13.93 17.04 -10.31
N GLY A 96 -14.19 16.69 -9.04
CA GLY A 96 -15.18 15.67 -8.69
C GLY A 96 -14.73 14.22 -8.92
N ALA A 97 -13.44 13.96 -9.14
CA ALA A 97 -12.94 12.59 -9.19
C ALA A 97 -13.30 11.82 -7.89
N PRO A 98 -13.71 10.55 -7.99
CA PRO A 98 -13.94 9.71 -6.83
C PRO A 98 -12.66 9.58 -6.02
N LYS A 99 -12.70 10.02 -4.76
CA LYS A 99 -11.60 9.85 -3.81
C LYS A 99 -11.90 8.69 -2.88
N PRO A 100 -10.88 7.93 -2.44
CA PRO A 100 -11.09 6.91 -1.42
C PRO A 100 -11.69 7.54 -0.15
N ASP A 101 -12.70 6.89 0.43
CA ASP A 101 -13.27 7.32 1.71
C ASP A 101 -12.28 6.99 2.84
N CYS A 102 -11.63 8.04 3.35
CA CYS A 102 -10.66 7.93 4.43
C CYS A 102 -11.24 8.34 5.79
N SER A 103 -12.56 8.40 5.95
CA SER A 103 -13.20 8.81 7.20
C SER A 103 -12.86 7.92 8.40
N LYS A 104 -12.42 6.67 8.13
CA LYS A 104 -12.00 5.69 9.13
C LYS A 104 -10.48 5.54 9.24
N ALA A 105 -9.72 6.40 8.58
CA ALA A 105 -8.26 6.40 8.66
C ALA A 105 -7.82 6.82 10.08
N GLY A 106 -7.65 5.81 10.94
CA GLY A 106 -7.34 5.92 12.37
C GLY A 106 -5.91 5.54 12.70
#